data_AF-A0A3P6CI40-F1
#
_entry.id   AF-A0A3P6CI40-F1
#
_cell.length_a   1.000
_cell.length_b   1.000
_cell.length_c   1.000
_cell.angle_alpha   90.00
_cell.angle_beta   90.00
_cell.angle_gamma   90.00
#
_symmetry.space_group_name_H-M   'P 1'
#
loop_
_entity.id
_entity.type
_entity.pdbx_description
1 polymer ?
#
loop_
_entity_poly.entity_id
_entity_poly.type
_entity_poly.pdbx_seq_one_letter_code
_entity_poly.pdbx_strand_id
1 'polypeptide(L)'
;MSWESIRNLTLRSCNLSYYESIANILSGCPILETLELIYCRNLPQRLNLSKSLSLRRLEIKWSFKSSYPVEIVAPHIHYLKLTMYEESCTLVDVSSVTQASLEIFFNNNFFWVAEFVQIMVLIKDARKVAKHREAYFRENPSSDAISGRALWSSFPNA
;
A
#
# COMPACT_ATOMS: atom_id res chain seq x y z
N MET A 1 5.13 -16.61 23.36
CA MET A 1 3.81 -16.07 23.76
C MET A 1 2.92 -16.12 22.54
N SER A 2 1.77 -16.80 22.63
CA SER A 2 0.81 -16.92 21.54
C SER A 2 -0.35 -15.97 21.81
N TRP A 3 -0.67 -15.11 20.85
CA TRP A 3 -1.78 -14.15 20.91
C TRP A 3 -2.95 -14.68 20.08
N GLU A 4 -3.49 -15.80 20.53
CA GLU A 4 -4.43 -16.66 19.79
C GLU A 4 -5.78 -16.00 19.49
N SER A 5 -6.11 -14.92 20.18
CA SER A 5 -7.37 -14.18 20.00
C SER A 5 -7.23 -12.88 19.21
N ILE A 6 -6.00 -12.46 18.86
CA ILE A 6 -5.78 -11.19 18.16
C ILE A 6 -6.20 -11.33 16.70
N ARG A 7 -7.22 -10.55 16.33
CA ARG A 7 -7.71 -10.41 14.95
C ARG A 7 -7.22 -9.14 14.26
N ASN A 8 -6.90 -8.09 15.02
CA ASN A 8 -6.46 -6.82 14.49
C ASN A 8 -5.16 -6.40 15.16
N LEU A 9 -4.14 -6.14 14.36
CA LEU A 9 -2.84 -5.69 14.84
C LEU A 9 -2.40 -4.44 14.09
N THR A 10 -2.20 -3.36 14.83
CA THR A 10 -1.61 -2.13 14.32
C THR A 10 -0.23 -1.94 14.94
N LEU A 11 0.80 -1.92 14.09
CA LEU A 11 2.15 -1.55 14.47
C LEU A 11 2.39 -0.11 14.03
N ARG A 12 2.75 0.74 14.99
CA ARG A 12 3.00 2.16 14.73
C ARG A 12 4.42 2.53 15.11
N SER A 13 5.14 3.15 14.17
CA SER A 13 6.50 3.66 14.37
C SER A 13 7.49 2.60 14.89
N CYS A 14 7.24 1.32 14.61
CA CYS A 14 8.11 0.22 15.01
C CYS A 14 9.32 0.12 14.08
N ASN A 15 10.46 -0.33 14.62
CA ASN A 15 11.61 -0.73 13.82
C ASN A 15 11.54 -2.24 13.57
N LEU A 16 11.42 -2.65 12.30
CA LEU A 16 11.24 -4.04 11.88
C LEU A 16 12.48 -4.61 11.19
N SER A 17 13.66 -4.09 11.55
CA SER A 17 14.95 -4.38 10.90
C SER A 17 15.37 -5.84 10.85
N TYR A 18 14.72 -6.74 11.59
CA TYR A 18 15.01 -8.16 11.57
C TYR A 18 13.92 -8.90 10.78
N TYR A 19 14.32 -9.72 9.81
CA TYR A 19 13.42 -10.55 9.01
C TYR A 19 12.48 -11.40 9.89
N GLU A 20 13.00 -11.91 11.00
CA GLU A 20 12.23 -12.70 11.95
C GLU A 20 11.21 -11.86 12.73
N SER A 21 11.36 -10.55 12.87
CA SER A 21 10.44 -9.73 13.66
C SER A 21 9.00 -9.82 13.15
N ILE A 22 8.78 -9.64 11.84
CA ILE A 22 7.42 -9.71 11.29
C ILE A 22 6.90 -11.14 11.25
N ALA A 23 7.76 -12.11 10.92
CA ALA A 23 7.39 -13.52 10.90
C ALA A 23 7.00 -14.04 12.29
N ASN A 24 7.70 -13.61 13.34
CA ASN A 24 7.43 -13.96 14.73
C ASN A 24 6.12 -13.32 15.23
N ILE A 25 5.83 -12.09 14.79
CA ILE A 25 4.55 -11.43 15.08
C ILE A 25 3.39 -12.20 14.43
N LEU A 26 3.54 -12.57 13.16
CA LEU A 26 2.52 -13.29 12.41
C LEU A 26 2.31 -14.72 12.93
N SER A 27 3.38 -15.42 13.31
CA SER A 27 3.28 -16.76 13.90
C SER A 27 2.64 -16.74 15.29
N GLY A 28 2.78 -15.63 16.02
CA GLY A 28 2.09 -15.40 17.29
C GLY A 28 0.60 -15.05 17.15
N CYS A 29 0.12 -14.66 15.98
CA CYS A 29 -1.27 -14.22 15.74
C CYS A 29 -1.97 -15.09 14.66
N PRO A 30 -2.29 -16.36 14.95
CA PRO A 30 -2.77 -17.30 13.93
C PRO A 30 -4.12 -16.91 13.30
N ILE A 31 -4.96 -16.14 13.99
CA ILE A 31 -6.27 -15.70 13.50
C ILE A 31 -6.30 -14.22 13.07
N LEU A 32 -5.13 -13.63 12.79
CA LEU A 32 -5.02 -12.23 12.41
C LEU A 32 -5.77 -11.95 11.10
N GLU A 33 -6.77 -11.07 11.15
CA GLU A 33 -7.59 -10.66 10.01
C GLU A 33 -7.12 -9.33 9.41
N THR A 34 -6.61 -8.43 10.26
CA THR A 34 -6.16 -7.10 9.86
C THR A 34 -4.75 -6.83 10.35
N LEU A 35 -3.88 -6.41 9.43
CA LEU A 35 -2.54 -5.92 9.72
C LEU A 35 -2.37 -4.50 9.20
N GLU A 36 -2.02 -3.58 10.11
CA GLU A 36 -1.71 -2.19 9.78
C GLU A 36 -0.26 -1.89 10.17
N LEU A 37 0.54 -1.44 9.20
CA LEU A 37 1.94 -1.07 9.37
C LEU A 37 2.07 0.43 9.11
N ILE A 38 2.09 1.21 10.18
CA ILE A 38 2.02 2.67 10.11
C ILE A 38 3.36 3.25 10.54
N TYR A 39 4.07 3.88 9.61
CA TYR A 39 5.36 4.56 9.84
C TYR A 39 6.46 3.62 10.35
N CYS A 40 6.37 2.33 10.03
CA CYS A 40 7.33 1.30 10.44
C CYS A 40 8.61 1.36 9.60
N ARG A 41 9.77 1.39 10.27
CA ARG A 41 11.11 1.45 9.65
C ARG A 41 11.63 0.06 9.31
N ASN A 42 12.47 0.00 8.28
CA ASN A 42 13.22 -1.20 7.91
C ASN A 42 12.31 -2.42 7.69
N LEU A 43 11.19 -2.23 6.98
CA LEU A 43 10.38 -3.36 6.51
C LEU A 43 11.29 -4.31 5.71
N PRO A 44 11.09 -5.64 5.83
CA PRO A 44 11.89 -6.59 5.05
C PRO A 44 11.70 -6.33 3.56
N GLN A 45 12.74 -6.57 2.76
CA GLN A 45 12.70 -6.41 1.30
C GLN A 45 11.57 -7.22 0.68
N ARG A 46 11.23 -8.36 1.29
CA ARG A 46 10.10 -9.19 0.89
C ARG A 46 9.18 -9.45 2.07
N LEU A 47 7.97 -8.89 2.00
CA LEU A 47 6.88 -9.11 2.94
C LEU A 47 6.03 -10.29 2.46
N ASN A 48 6.30 -11.48 3.01
CA ASN A 48 5.57 -12.70 2.67
C ASN A 48 4.46 -12.99 3.69
N LEU A 49 3.22 -12.83 3.24
CA LEU A 49 1.98 -13.04 4.00
C LEU A 49 1.21 -14.27 3.51
N SER A 50 1.79 -15.12 2.65
CA SER A 50 1.10 -16.31 2.13
C SER A 50 0.71 -17.32 3.19
N LYS A 51 1.46 -17.37 4.31
CA LYS A 51 1.17 -18.24 5.45
C LYS A 51 0.08 -17.70 6.38
N SER A 52 -0.31 -16.43 6.23
CA SER A 52 -1.32 -15.77 7.05
C SER A 52 -2.70 -15.93 6.41
N LEU A 53 -3.25 -17.15 6.46
CA LEU A 53 -4.49 -17.53 5.76
C LEU A 53 -5.74 -16.77 6.24
N SER A 54 -5.74 -16.32 7.49
CA SER A 54 -6.80 -15.52 8.12
C SER A 54 -6.75 -14.05 7.72
N LEU A 55 -5.61 -13.57 7.21
CA LEU A 55 -5.38 -12.15 6.92
C LEU A 55 -6.20 -11.71 5.71
N ARG A 56 -7.14 -10.80 5.94
CA ARG A 56 -8.03 -10.25 4.92
C ARG A 56 -7.70 -8.81 4.54
N ARG A 57 -7.09 -8.06 5.45
CA ARG A 57 -6.83 -6.63 5.29
C ARG A 57 -5.37 -6.31 5.58
N LEU A 58 -4.72 -5.65 4.62
CA LEU A 58 -3.37 -5.10 4.75
C LEU A 58 -3.41 -3.60 4.51
N GLU A 59 -2.91 -2.82 5.47
CA GLU A 59 -2.64 -1.40 5.30
C GLU A 59 -1.17 -1.09 5.61
N ILE A 60 -0.50 -0.41 4.68
CA ILE A 60 0.88 0.03 4.87
C ILE A 60 0.95 1.52 4.59
N LYS A 61 1.48 2.27 5.57
CA LYS A 61 1.75 3.69 5.46
C LYS A 61 3.22 3.97 5.72
N TRP A 62 3.94 4.36 4.68
CA TRP A 62 5.34 4.76 4.78
C TRP A 62 5.47 6.21 5.29
N SER A 63 6.58 6.54 5.94
CA SER A 63 6.91 7.91 6.39
C SER A 63 8.31 8.40 6.02
N PHE A 64 9.17 7.55 5.49
CA PHE A 64 10.55 7.87 5.11
C PHE A 64 10.94 6.91 3.99
N LYS A 65 11.88 7.35 3.15
CA LYS A 65 12.45 6.53 2.07
C LYS A 65 13.08 5.25 2.65
N SER A 66 12.57 4.11 2.23
CA SER A 66 13.19 2.80 2.46
C SER A 66 14.48 2.69 1.65
N SER A 67 15.42 1.91 2.19
CA SER A 67 16.70 1.67 1.52
C SER A 67 16.55 0.82 0.26
N TYR A 68 15.42 0.12 0.09
CA TYR A 68 15.17 -0.81 -1.01
C TYR A 68 13.66 -0.97 -1.26
N PRO A 69 13.24 -1.21 -2.53
CA PRO A 69 11.86 -1.52 -2.85
C PRO A 69 11.34 -2.74 -2.06
N VAL A 70 10.10 -2.67 -1.59
CA VAL A 70 9.45 -3.77 -0.86
C VAL A 70 8.60 -4.61 -1.81
N GLU A 71 8.85 -5.91 -1.84
CA GLU A 71 8.03 -6.92 -2.49
C GLU A 71 6.91 -7.40 -1.55
N ILE A 72 5.67 -7.35 -2.02
CA ILE A 72 4.49 -7.81 -1.25
C ILE A 72 3.96 -9.10 -1.88
N VAL A 73 3.94 -10.16 -1.09
CA VAL A 73 3.32 -11.46 -1.43
C VAL A 73 2.19 -11.70 -0.44
N ALA A 74 0.97 -11.44 -0.86
CA ALA A 74 -0.23 -11.55 -0.04
C ALA A 74 -1.39 -12.17 -0.86
N PRO A 75 -1.33 -13.47 -1.19
CA PRO A 75 -2.33 -14.11 -2.04
C PRO A 75 -3.74 -14.15 -1.46
N HIS A 76 -3.92 -13.97 -0.14
CA HIS A 76 -5.19 -14.22 0.55
C HIS A 76 -5.90 -12.96 1.07
N ILE A 77 -5.29 -11.77 0.90
CA ILE A 77 -5.90 -10.52 1.32
C ILE A 77 -6.99 -10.10 0.33
N HIS A 78 -8.06 -9.52 0.85
CA HIS A 78 -9.16 -8.98 0.05
C HIS A 78 -9.08 -7.45 -0.06
N TYR A 79 -8.51 -6.81 0.95
CA TYR A 79 -8.35 -5.36 1.02
C TYR A 79 -6.87 -5.00 1.13
N LEU A 80 -6.42 -4.12 0.24
CA LEU A 80 -5.08 -3.55 0.25
C LEU A 80 -5.15 -2.02 0.30
N LYS A 81 -4.48 -1.39 1.27
CA LYS A 81 -4.25 0.05 1.26
C LYS A 81 -2.78 0.36 1.40
N LEU A 82 -2.27 1.15 0.48
CA LEU A 82 -0.88 1.56 0.43
C LEU A 82 -0.81 3.08 0.42
N THR A 83 0.00 3.63 1.31
CA THR A 83 0.22 5.08 1.41
C THR A 83 1.71 5.37 1.40
N MET A 84 2.22 5.87 0.27
CA MET A 84 3.64 5.92 -0.06
C MET A 84 4.12 7.36 -0.21
N TYR A 85 5.34 7.65 0.22
CA TYR A 85 6.04 8.91 -0.08
C TYR A 85 7.27 8.55 -0.92
N GLU A 86 7.26 8.86 -2.22
CA GLU A 86 8.34 8.59 -3.20
C GLU A 86 8.78 7.12 -3.41
N GLU A 87 8.30 6.16 -2.62
CA GLU A 87 8.73 4.76 -2.71
C GLU A 87 7.99 3.93 -3.76
N SER A 88 8.74 3.04 -4.41
CA SER A 88 8.23 1.94 -5.22
C SER A 88 8.08 0.67 -4.38
N CYS A 89 6.90 0.04 -4.42
CA CYS A 89 6.71 -1.33 -3.97
C CYS A 89 6.32 -2.22 -5.15
N THR A 90 6.73 -3.48 -5.10
CA THR A 90 6.37 -4.47 -6.12
C THR A 90 5.32 -5.40 -5.55
N LEU A 91 4.14 -5.42 -6.17
CA LEU A 91 3.11 -6.41 -5.85
C LEU A 91 3.44 -7.70 -6.61
N VAL A 92 3.90 -8.73 -5.89
CA VAL A 92 4.33 -9.99 -6.49
C VAL A 92 3.14 -10.94 -6.65
N ASP A 93 2.36 -11.11 -5.59
CA ASP A 93 1.15 -11.93 -5.62
C ASP A 93 0.09 -11.31 -4.71
N VAL A 94 -0.93 -10.73 -5.32
CA VAL A 94 -2.09 -10.11 -4.65
C VAL A 94 -3.39 -10.55 -5.32
N SER A 95 -3.39 -11.79 -5.83
CA SER A 95 -4.44 -12.35 -6.68
C SER A 95 -5.86 -12.30 -6.10
N SER A 96 -6.01 -12.34 -4.77
CA SER A 96 -7.33 -12.26 -4.11
C SER A 96 -7.82 -10.85 -3.77
N VAL A 97 -7.06 -9.79 -4.10
CA VAL A 97 -7.45 -8.42 -3.77
C VAL A 97 -8.70 -8.03 -4.56
N THR A 98 -9.77 -7.68 -3.84
CA THR A 98 -11.05 -7.21 -4.42
C THR A 98 -11.23 -5.70 -4.27
N GLN A 99 -10.52 -5.11 -3.30
CA GLN A 99 -10.50 -3.67 -3.04
C GLN A 99 -9.07 -3.21 -2.79
N ALA A 100 -8.62 -2.23 -3.56
CA ALA A 100 -7.33 -1.57 -3.37
C ALA A 100 -7.51 -0.06 -3.21
N SER A 101 -6.61 0.56 -2.44
CA SER A 101 -6.47 2.00 -2.32
C SER A 101 -4.99 2.35 -2.32
N LEU A 102 -4.55 3.13 -3.30
CA LEU A 102 -3.18 3.63 -3.36
C LEU A 102 -3.17 5.15 -3.23
N GLU A 103 -2.43 5.63 -2.24
CA GLU A 103 -2.17 7.04 -1.99
C GLU A 103 -0.67 7.28 -2.15
N ILE A 104 -0.28 8.04 -3.18
CA ILE A 104 1.12 8.41 -3.41
C ILE A 104 1.28 9.89 -3.14
N PHE A 105 2.25 10.22 -2.30
CA PHE A 105 2.66 11.57 -1.98
C PHE A 105 4.01 11.84 -2.65
N PHE A 106 4.08 12.94 -3.40
CA PHE A 106 5.29 13.41 -4.05
C PHE A 106 5.78 14.66 -3.33
N ASN A 107 7.06 14.74 -2.99
CA ASN A 107 7.67 16.07 -2.86
C ASN A 107 7.91 16.61 -4.26
N ASN A 108 7.62 17.89 -4.47
CA ASN A 108 7.62 18.56 -5.78
C ASN A 108 9.00 18.65 -6.48
N ASN A 109 9.99 17.86 -6.10
CA ASN A 109 11.30 17.82 -6.75
C ASN A 109 11.46 16.52 -7.53
N PHE A 110 10.96 16.56 -8.76
CA PHE A 110 11.28 15.69 -9.90
C PHE A 110 10.98 14.21 -9.75
N PHE A 111 9.96 13.68 -10.45
CA PHE A 111 10.07 12.32 -11.03
C PHE A 111 9.26 12.13 -12.32
N TRP A 112 9.82 11.27 -13.18
CA TRP A 112 9.45 11.03 -14.56
C TRP A 112 8.17 10.21 -14.70
N VAL A 113 7.35 10.56 -15.70
CA VAL A 113 6.07 9.96 -16.09
C VAL A 113 6.13 8.42 -16.26
N ALA A 114 7.31 7.83 -16.50
CA ALA A 114 7.48 6.41 -16.76
C ALA A 114 7.20 5.51 -15.54
N GLU A 115 7.67 5.87 -14.33
CA GLU A 115 7.43 5.04 -13.13
C GLU A 115 5.95 5.06 -12.71
N PHE A 116 5.26 6.17 -12.96
CA PHE A 116 3.83 6.31 -12.76
C PHE A 116 3.03 5.38 -13.68
N VAL A 117 3.46 5.23 -14.94
CA VAL A 117 2.82 4.32 -15.90
C VAL A 117 3.01 2.87 -15.46
N GLN A 118 4.17 2.48 -14.94
CA GLN A 118 4.40 1.12 -14.44
C GLN A 118 3.49 0.77 -13.26
N ILE A 119 3.35 1.67 -12.30
CA ILE A 119 2.44 1.49 -11.16
C ILE A 119 0.98 1.40 -11.66
N MET A 120 0.58 2.25 -12.60
CA MET A 120 -0.77 2.23 -13.17
C MET A 120 -1.05 0.99 -14.04
N VAL A 121 -0.05 0.44 -14.72
CA VAL A 121 -0.15 -0.82 -15.48
C VAL A 121 -0.31 -2.00 -14.53
N LEU A 122 0.45 -2.05 -13.43
CA LEU A 122 0.28 -3.06 -12.36
C LEU A 122 -1.10 -2.96 -11.70
N ILE A 123 -1.64 -1.74 -11.54
CA ILE A 123 -2.98 -1.52 -10.98
C ILE A 123 -4.10 -1.84 -11.99
N LYS A 124 -3.86 -1.71 -13.30
CA LYS A 124 -4.88 -2.05 -14.31
C LYS A 124 -5.25 -3.55 -14.30
N ASP A 125 -4.31 -4.42 -13.96
CA ASP A 125 -4.59 -5.85 -13.75
C ASP A 125 -5.29 -6.12 -12.41
N ALA A 126 -5.07 -5.27 -11.39
CA ALA A 126 -5.75 -5.32 -10.10
C ALA A 126 -7.00 -4.42 -10.09
N ARG A 127 -8.11 -4.94 -10.62
CA ARG A 127 -9.42 -4.28 -10.79
C ARG A 127 -9.94 -3.54 -9.53
N LYS A 128 -9.52 -2.27 -9.28
CA LYS A 128 -10.28 -1.11 -8.70
C LYS A 128 -9.39 -0.06 -7.98
N VAL A 129 -9.57 1.21 -8.42
CA VAL A 129 -9.49 2.49 -7.70
C VAL A 129 -8.11 3.12 -7.42
N ALA A 130 -7.84 4.20 -8.17
CA ALA A 130 -7.06 5.36 -7.73
C ALA A 130 -8.03 6.53 -7.51
N LYS A 131 -8.06 7.14 -6.32
CA LYS A 131 -8.83 8.37 -6.07
C LYS A 131 -7.84 9.52 -5.91
N HIS A 132 -7.66 10.28 -6.98
CA HIS A 132 -6.74 11.42 -7.02
C HIS A 132 -7.34 12.61 -6.23
N ARG A 133 -6.54 13.20 -5.33
CA ARG A 133 -6.96 14.27 -4.41
C ARG A 133 -6.72 15.65 -5.06
N GLU A 134 -7.74 16.16 -5.76
CA GLU A 134 -7.81 17.54 -6.31
C GLU A 134 -7.67 18.66 -5.24
N ALA A 135 -7.64 18.35 -3.95
CA ALA A 135 -7.62 19.35 -2.89
C ALA A 135 -6.26 20.05 -2.70
N TYR A 136 -5.13 19.40 -3.05
CA TYR A 136 -3.81 20.02 -2.91
C TYR A 136 -3.59 21.17 -3.91
N PHE A 137 -4.11 21.03 -5.14
CA PHE A 137 -4.04 22.05 -6.18
C PHE A 137 -4.95 23.26 -5.93
N ARG A 138 -5.97 23.12 -5.08
CA ARG A 138 -6.89 24.23 -4.76
C ARG A 138 -6.30 25.22 -3.75
N GLU A 139 -5.39 24.76 -2.88
CA GLU A 139 -4.79 25.58 -1.82
C GLU A 139 -3.41 26.16 -2.18
N ASN A 140 -2.78 25.75 -3.30
CA ASN A 140 -1.49 26.27 -3.77
C ASN A 140 -1.53 26.66 -5.27
N PRO A 141 -2.19 27.78 -5.64
CA PRO A 141 -2.39 28.19 -7.04
C PRO A 141 -1.17 28.84 -7.72
N SER A 142 0.02 28.79 -7.12
CA SER A 142 1.24 29.44 -7.66
C SER A 142 2.24 28.45 -8.24
N SER A 143 1.85 27.76 -9.30
CA SER A 143 2.76 27.46 -10.40
C SER A 143 1.92 27.23 -11.64
N ASP A 144 2.10 28.12 -12.61
CA ASP A 144 1.36 28.17 -13.86
C ASP A 144 1.22 26.80 -14.55
N ALA A 145 -0.02 26.54 -14.99
CA ALA A 145 -0.48 25.68 -16.10
C ALA A 145 0.32 24.37 -16.36
N ILE A 146 -0.32 23.19 -16.35
CA ILE A 146 -1.08 22.71 -17.51
C ILE A 146 -2.19 21.74 -17.07
N SER A 147 -3.41 22.18 -17.39
CA SER A 147 -4.63 21.43 -17.73
C SER A 147 -4.56 19.90 -17.88
N GLY A 148 -5.46 19.21 -17.17
CA GLY A 148 -5.88 17.84 -17.50
C GLY A 148 -7.07 17.37 -16.66
N ARG A 149 -8.30 17.82 -16.99
CA ARG A 149 -9.53 17.24 -16.44
C ARG A 149 -9.73 15.82 -16.99
N ALA A 150 -10.07 14.87 -16.12
CA ALA A 150 -10.89 13.72 -16.48
C ALA A 150 -11.94 13.48 -15.38
N LEU A 151 -13.14 14.02 -15.60
CA LEU A 151 -14.36 13.67 -14.89
C LEU A 151 -14.72 12.22 -15.24
N TRP A 152 -14.90 11.36 -14.23
CA TRP A 152 -15.69 10.14 -14.39
C TRP A 152 -16.75 10.11 -13.30
N SER A 153 -17.92 10.66 -13.63
CA SER A 153 -19.18 10.39 -12.98
C SER A 153 -19.93 9.32 -13.77
N SER A 154 -20.31 8.25 -13.07
CA SER A 154 -21.46 7.36 -13.30
C SER A 154 -21.60 6.63 -14.66
N PHE A 155 -21.71 5.30 -14.55
CA PHE A 155 -22.26 4.41 -15.57
C PHE A 155 -23.66 4.85 -16.03
N PRO A 156 -23.98 4.72 -17.33
CA PRO A 156 -25.28 4.23 -17.76
C PRO A 156 -25.17 2.74 -18.10
N ASN A 157 -26.17 1.99 -17.62
CA ASN A 157 -26.50 0.67 -18.12
C ASN A 157 -26.81 0.74 -19.62
N ALA A 158 -26.16 -0.11 -20.41
CA ALA A 158 -26.71 -0.92 -21.51
C ALA A 158 -25.56 -1.65 -22.21
#